data_AF-A0A819YJJ8-F1
#
_entry.id   AF-A0A819YJJ8-F1
#
_cell.length_a   1.000
_cell.length_b   1.000
_cell.length_c   1.000
_cell.angle_alpha   90.00
_cell.angle_beta   90.00
_cell.angle_gamma   90.00
#
_symmetry.space_group_name_H-M   'P 1'
#
loop_
_entity.id
_entity.type
_entity.pdbx_description
1 polymer ?
#
loop_
_entity_poly.entity_id
_entity_poly.type
_entity_poly.pdbx_seq_one_letter_code
_entity_poly.pdbx_strand_id
1 'polypeptide(L)'
;MIYLASNQVIHGDSACRSALVFHVDPNNPENNVVKLTDFGLSHASQLFSVVPSSAQTQLDIVPVRYAAPEILLDSTQPDHYTEKSE
;
A
#
# COMPACT_ATOMS: atom_id res chain seq x y z
N MET A 1 -0.63 -6.34 9.29
CA MET A 1 0.29 -6.80 8.22
C MET A 1 0.46 -8.32 8.15
N ILE A 2 0.69 -9.04 9.27
CA ILE A 2 0.86 -10.52 9.26
C ILE A 2 -0.28 -11.23 8.51
N TYR A 3 -1.53 -10.86 8.79
CA TYR A 3 -2.70 -11.44 8.10
C TYR A 3 -2.69 -11.19 6.58
N LEU A 4 -2.29 -10.00 6.12
CA LEU A 4 -2.22 -9.73 4.68
C LEU A 4 -1.11 -10.56 4.03
N ALA A 5 0.07 -10.62 4.67
CA ALA A 5 1.19 -11.42 4.20
C ALA A 5 0.86 -12.91 4.12
N SER A 6 0.15 -13.47 5.12
CA SER A 6 -0.28 -14.87 5.09
C SER A 6 -1.27 -15.17 3.96
N ASN A 7 -2.01 -14.16 3.50
CA ASN A 7 -2.92 -14.25 2.35
C ASN A 7 -2.25 -13.81 1.03
N GLN A 8 -0.92 -13.60 1.04
CA GLN A 8 -0.15 -13.15 -0.12
C GLN A 8 -0.66 -11.84 -0.72
N VAL A 9 -1.15 -10.94 0.13
CA VAL A 9 -1.59 -9.58 -0.23
C VAL A 9 -0.55 -8.57 0.25
N ILE A 10 -0.06 -7.76 -0.66
CA ILE A 10 0.78 -6.59 -0.40
C ILE A 10 -0.12 -5.36 -0.52
N HIS A 11 -0.14 -4.47 0.47
CA HIS A 11 -1.04 -3.31 0.47
C HIS A 11 -0.68 -2.26 -0.59
N GLY A 12 0.61 -2.08 -0.89
CA GLY A 12 1.14 -1.08 -1.83
C GLY A 12 1.19 0.35 -1.27
N ASP A 13 0.24 0.72 -0.40
CA ASP A 13 0.15 2.06 0.21
C ASP A 13 0.02 2.04 1.74
N SER A 14 1.06 1.57 2.42
CA SER A 14 1.08 1.49 3.89
C SER A 14 1.51 2.82 4.49
N ALA A 15 0.54 3.70 4.77
CA ALA A 15 0.76 5.03 5.32
C ALA A 15 -0.19 5.33 6.49
N CYS A 16 0.09 6.36 7.28
CA CYS A 16 -0.79 6.73 8.39
C CYS A 16 -2.22 7.06 7.94
N ARG A 17 -2.40 7.55 6.70
CA ARG A 17 -3.72 7.86 6.13
C ARG A 17 -4.57 6.62 5.87
N SER A 18 -3.95 5.47 5.57
CA SER A 18 -4.64 4.20 5.36
C SER A 18 -4.96 3.45 6.67
N ALA A 19 -4.65 4.04 7.83
CA ALA A 19 -4.98 3.49 9.14
C ALA A 19 -6.12 4.28 9.80
N LEU A 20 -7.32 3.70 9.83
CA LEU A 20 -8.49 4.28 10.47
C LEU A 20 -8.54 3.87 11.93
N VAL A 21 -8.59 4.85 12.82
CA VAL A 21 -8.68 4.64 14.27
C VAL A 21 -10.14 4.67 14.71
N PHE A 22 -10.67 3.53 15.16
CA PHE A 22 -12.05 3.37 15.60
C PHE A 22 -12.21 3.53 17.11
N HIS A 23 -11.17 3.20 17.87
CA HIS A 23 -11.17 3.34 19.32
C HIS A 23 -9.76 3.70 19.81
N VAL A 24 -9.71 4.64 20.75
CA VAL A 24 -8.49 5.05 21.44
C VAL A 24 -8.72 4.95 22.95
N ASP A 25 -7.91 4.15 23.61
CA ASP A 25 -7.77 4.07 25.06
C ASP A 25 -6.38 4.63 25.44
N PRO A 26 -6.31 5.87 25.96
CA PRO A 26 -5.05 6.50 26.33
C PRO A 26 -4.29 5.80 27.45
N ASN A 27 -4.99 5.02 28.28
CA ASN A 27 -4.42 4.34 29.43
C ASN A 27 -3.99 2.91 29.10
N ASN A 28 -4.58 2.33 28.05
CA ASN A 28 -4.24 1.01 27.55
C ASN A 28 -4.17 1.00 26.00
N PRO A 29 -2.98 1.23 25.42
CA PRO A 29 -2.82 1.27 23.96
C PRO A 29 -3.14 -0.04 23.24
N GLU A 30 -3.06 -1.21 23.91
CA GLU A 30 -3.41 -2.48 23.27
C GLU A 30 -4.92 -2.66 23.05
N ASN A 31 -5.76 -1.88 23.73
CA ASN A 31 -7.20 -1.83 23.46
C ASN A 31 -7.57 -0.98 22.24
N ASN A 32 -6.61 -0.24 21.66
CA ASN A 32 -6.88 0.59 20.49
C ASN A 32 -7.33 -0.27 19.32
N VAL A 33 -8.40 0.17 18.64
CA VAL A 33 -8.91 -0.53 17.46
C VAL A 33 -8.56 0.29 16.23
N VAL A 34 -7.70 -0.28 15.38
CA VAL A 34 -7.29 0.29 14.10
C VAL A 34 -7.64 -0.69 12.99
N LYS A 35 -8.15 -0.17 11.87
CA LYS A 35 -8.38 -0.96 10.65
C LYS A 35 -7.62 -0.33 9.49
N LEU A 36 -7.09 -1.19 8.62
CA LEU A 36 -6.45 -0.75 7.37
C LEU A 36 -7.52 -0.56 6.29
N THR A 37 -7.34 0.47 5.46
CA THR A 37 -8.19 0.84 4.32
C THR A 37 -7.32 1.17 3.10
N ASP A 38 -7.95 1.46 1.96
CA ASP A 38 -7.29 1.98 0.74
C ASP A 38 -6.41 0.94 0.02
N PHE A 39 -6.99 -0.23 -0.23
CA PHE A 39 -6.37 -1.34 -0.97
C PHE A 39 -6.29 -1.10 -2.50
N GLY A 40 -6.46 0.13 -2.97
CA GLY A 40 -6.44 0.46 -4.41
C GLY A 40 -5.10 0.17 -5.09
N LEU A 41 -4.02 0.18 -4.32
CA LEU A 41 -2.65 -0.14 -4.75
C LEU A 41 -2.20 -1.54 -4.32
N SER A 42 -3.14 -2.40 -3.88
CA SER A 42 -2.78 -3.71 -3.36
C SER A 42 -2.52 -4.72 -4.46
N HIS A 43 -1.46 -5.53 -4.27
CA HIS A 43 -1.11 -6.64 -5.16
C HIS A 43 -1.34 -7.96 -4.44
N ALA A 44 -2.12 -8.85 -5.05
CA ALA A 44 -2.25 -10.25 -4.62
C ALA A 44 -1.38 -11.13 -5.53
N SER A 45 -0.57 -11.98 -4.91
CA SER A 45 0.45 -12.83 -5.56
C SER A 45 -0.07 -13.60 -6.78
N GLN A 46 0.68 -13.46 -7.89
CA GLN A 46 0.64 -14.17 -9.19
C GLN A 46 -0.67 -14.21 -10.01
N LEU A 47 -1.85 -14.21 -9.40
CA LEU A 47 -3.14 -14.29 -10.11
C LEU A 47 -3.58 -12.96 -10.75
N PHE A 48 -3.04 -11.83 -10.27
CA PHE A 48 -3.32 -10.49 -10.80
C PHE A 48 -2.07 -9.85 -11.40
N SER A 49 -1.25 -10.67 -12.07
CA SER A 49 -0.14 -10.16 -12.87
C SER A 49 -0.68 -9.16 -13.89
N VAL A 50 -0.12 -7.96 -13.88
CA VAL A 50 -0.48 -6.88 -14.81
C VAL A 50 -0.30 -7.42 -16.24
N VAL A 51 -1.41 -7.60 -16.94
CA VAL A 51 -1.38 -7.90 -18.37
C VAL A 51 -0.89 -6.62 -19.06
N PRO A 52 0.13 -6.66 -19.91
CA PRO A 52 0.68 -5.48 -20.56
C PRO A 52 -0.31 -5.01 -21.63
N SER A 53 -1.39 -4.37 -21.21
CA SER A 53 -2.31 -3.62 -22.05
C SER A 53 -2.11 -2.15 -21.72
N SER A 54 -2.10 -1.32 -22.75
CA SER A 54 -1.68 0.09 -22.81
C SER A 54 -2.50 1.10 -21.97
N ALA A 55 -3.16 0.67 -20.90
CA ALA A 55 -3.87 1.53 -19.97
C ALA A 55 -3.12 1.54 -18.63
N GLN A 56 -2.54 2.70 -18.27
CA GLN A 56 -2.05 2.94 -16.91
C GLN A 56 -3.18 2.64 -15.93
N THR A 57 -3.03 1.59 -15.13
CA THR A 57 -3.98 1.29 -14.07
C THR A 57 -3.45 1.92 -12.78
N GLN A 58 -4.32 2.20 -11.80
CA GLN A 58 -3.88 2.75 -10.50
C GLN A 58 -2.76 1.91 -9.86
N LEU A 59 -2.63 0.64 -10.22
CA LEU A 59 -1.56 -0.28 -9.81
C LEU A 59 -0.15 0.20 -10.14
N ASP A 60 0.00 1.16 -11.05
CA ASP A 60 1.31 1.67 -11.46
C ASP A 60 1.68 2.97 -10.72
N ILE A 61 1.12 3.21 -9.53
CA ILE A 61 1.40 4.40 -8.70
C ILE A 61 2.20 4.00 -7.47
N VAL A 62 3.38 4.61 -7.31
CA VAL A 62 4.25 4.40 -6.14
C VAL A 62 4.28 5.65 -5.24
N PRO A 63 3.82 5.57 -3.98
CA PRO A 63 3.85 6.69 -3.04
C PRO A 63 5.26 6.86 -2.45
N VAL A 64 6.04 7.78 -3.02
CA VAL A 64 7.50 7.91 -2.75
C VAL A 64 7.84 8.03 -1.25
N ARG A 65 7.04 8.77 -0.48
CA ARG A 65 7.31 9.01 0.95
C ARG A 65 7.20 7.77 1.84
N TYR A 66 6.38 6.80 1.44
CA TYR A 66 6.08 5.60 2.22
C TYR A 66 6.61 4.33 1.55
N ALA A 67 7.22 4.47 0.37
CA ALA A 67 7.83 3.39 -0.36
C ALA A 67 9.18 2.99 0.25
N ALA A 68 9.48 1.69 0.20
CA ALA A 68 10.78 1.17 0.56
C ALA A 68 11.83 1.54 -0.51
N PRO A 69 13.09 1.77 -0.13
CA PRO A 69 14.12 2.27 -1.05
C PRO A 69 14.36 1.34 -2.25
N GLU A 70 14.24 0.03 -2.08
CA GLU A 70 14.36 -0.96 -3.17
C GLU A 70 13.29 -0.79 -4.26
N ILE A 71 12.12 -0.25 -3.93
CA ILE A 71 11.06 0.06 -4.91
C ILE A 71 11.44 1.29 -5.74
N LEU A 72 12.18 2.23 -5.15
CA LEU A 72 12.60 3.48 -5.80
C LEU A 72 13.90 3.33 -6.62
N LEU A 73 14.67 2.28 -6.37
CA LEU A 73 15.92 1.98 -7.08
C LEU A 73 15.70 1.29 -8.43
N ASP A 74 14.47 0.83 -8.71
CA ASP A 74 14.12 0.30 -10.02
C ASP A 74 13.96 1.45 -11.02
N SER A 75 15.03 1.68 -11.78
CA SER A 75 15.18 2.78 -12.74
C SER A 75 14.46 2.53 -14.06
N THR A 76 13.73 1.42 -14.20
CA THR A 76 13.03 1.06 -15.44
C THR A 76 11.70 1.80 -15.63
N GLN A 77 11.16 2.46 -14.59
CA GLN A 77 9.81 3.06 -14.62
C GLN A 77 9.68 4.39 -13.83
N PRO A 78 10.37 5.48 -14.24
CA PRO A 78 10.30 6.79 -13.58
C PRO A 78 8.94 7.51 -13.67
N ASP A 79 8.09 7.18 -14.64
CA ASP A 79 6.81 7.88 -14.87
C ASP A 79 5.67 7.43 -13.92
N HIS A 80 5.98 6.53 -12.98
CA HIS A 80 5.03 5.85 -12.10
C HIS A 80 5.09 6.32 -10.64
N TYR A 81 6.02 7.24 -10.34
CA TYR A 81 6.19 7.80 -9.00
C TYR A 81 5.27 9.00 -8.80
N THR A 82 4.55 9.03 -7.68
CA THR A 82 3.79 10.22 -7.27
C THR A 82 4.20 10.68 -5.88
N GLU A 83 4.43 11.99 -5.75
CA GLU A 83 4.55 12.65 -4.45
C GLU A 83 3.17 12.93 -3.82
N LYS A 84 2.11 12.87 -4.63
CA LYS A 84 0.74 13.11 -4.19
C LYS A 84 0.25 11.92 -3.37
N SER A 85 0.37 12.12 -2.06
CA SER A 85 -0.36 11.39 -1.04
C SER A 85 -1.76 11.98 -0.97
N GLU A 86 -2.58 11.77 -2.00
CA GLU A 86 -4.03 12.03 -1.87
C GLU A 86 -4.62 11.04 -0.84
#